data_AF-A0A7C9ETJ8-F1
#
_entry.id   AF-A0A7C9ETJ8-F1
#
_cell.length_a   1.000
_cell.length_b   1.000
_cell.length_c   1.000
_cell.angle_alpha   90.00
_cell.angle_beta   90.00
_cell.angle_gamma   90.00
#
_symmetry.space_group_name_H-M   'P 1'
#
loop_
_entity.id
_entity.type
_entity.pdbx_description
1 polymer ?
#
loop_
_entity_poly.entity_id
_entity_poly.type
_entity_poly.pdbx_seq_one_letter_code
_entity_poly.pdbx_strand_id
1 'polypeptide(L)'
;ILKQPVTFPRITLGSAKEYEEMTKVQDLICKLLVKDPKKRIGSLKGSNEIKRHEFFKGVNWALIRSVKPPLVPKELHNNKLKIRTNTSSSSSSNSSGDLQRGLNMPKALSKKEREEPYQVPHHHFDYF
;
A
#
# COMPACT_ATOMS: atom_id res chain seq x y z
N ILE A 1 -9.85 -17.27 15.15
CA ILE A 1 -10.09 -18.39 14.21
C ILE A 1 -11.59 -18.45 13.94
N LEU A 2 -12.04 -18.55 12.68
CA LEU A 2 -13.46 -18.51 12.32
C LEU A 2 -14.28 -19.50 13.18
N LYS A 3 -15.33 -18.99 13.84
CA LYS A 3 -16.24 -19.78 14.67
C LYS A 3 -17.41 -20.35 13.86
N GLN A 4 -17.68 -19.77 12.70
CA GLN A 4 -18.77 -20.15 11.80
C GLN A 4 -18.20 -20.62 10.45
N PRO A 5 -18.90 -21.52 9.73
CA PRO A 5 -18.53 -21.92 8.37
C PRO A 5 -18.54 -20.71 7.43
N VAL A 6 -17.69 -20.75 6.40
CA VAL A 6 -17.65 -19.70 5.37
C VAL A 6 -18.94 -19.77 4.57
N THR A 7 -19.75 -18.71 4.66
CA THR A 7 -21.00 -18.56 3.90
C THR A 7 -20.83 -17.41 2.92
N PHE A 8 -21.18 -17.64 1.67
CA PHE A 8 -21.14 -16.61 0.63
C PHE A 8 -22.53 -15.99 0.42
N PRO A 9 -22.63 -14.68 0.18
CA PRO A 9 -23.89 -14.06 -0.21
C PRO A 9 -24.44 -14.70 -1.48
N ARG A 10 -25.75 -14.95 -1.53
CA ARG A 10 -26.43 -15.31 -2.78
C ARG A 10 -26.59 -14.05 -3.63
N ILE A 11 -25.64 -13.87 -4.55
CA ILE A 11 -25.69 -12.81 -5.57
C ILE A 11 -26.44 -13.40 -6.77
N THR A 12 -27.48 -12.71 -7.23
CA THR A 12 -28.14 -13.05 -8.49
C THR A 12 -27.21 -12.68 -9.65
N LEU A 13 -26.71 -13.67 -10.37
CA LEU A 13 -25.76 -13.50 -11.46
C LEU A 13 -26.50 -13.38 -12.79
N GLY A 14 -26.04 -12.49 -13.67
CA GLY A 14 -26.71 -12.19 -14.94
C GLY A 14 -26.40 -13.20 -16.04
N SER A 15 -25.35 -14.02 -15.88
CA SER A 15 -24.92 -15.00 -16.89
C SER A 15 -24.29 -16.26 -16.29
N ALA A 16 -24.32 -17.35 -17.06
CA ALA A 16 -23.67 -18.61 -16.70
C ALA A 16 -22.14 -18.47 -16.53
N LYS A 17 -21.51 -17.60 -17.34
CA LYS A 17 -20.07 -17.33 -17.26
C LYS A 17 -19.70 -16.68 -15.93
N GLU A 18 -20.48 -15.73 -15.45
CA GLU A 18 -20.24 -15.10 -14.15
C GLU A 18 -20.40 -16.10 -13.00
N TYR A 19 -21.34 -17.05 -13.11
CA TYR A 19 -21.51 -18.10 -12.12
C TYR A 19 -20.27 -19.00 -12.02
N GLU A 20 -19.70 -19.39 -13.16
CA GLU A 20 -18.48 -20.21 -13.18
C GLU A 20 -17.29 -19.49 -12.52
N GLU A 21 -17.10 -18.21 -12.84
CA GLU A 21 -16.08 -17.37 -12.20
C GLU A 21 -16.32 -17.23 -10.70
N MET A 22 -17.58 -17.03 -10.28
CA MET A 22 -17.96 -16.98 -8.88
C MET A 22 -17.63 -18.29 -8.14
N THR A 23 -17.87 -19.45 -8.75
CA THR A 23 -17.52 -20.75 -8.17
C THR A 23 -16.01 -20.87 -7.93
N LYS A 24 -15.18 -20.46 -8.91
CA LYS A 24 -13.70 -20.47 -8.78
C LYS A 24 -13.23 -19.57 -7.63
N VAL A 25 -13.86 -18.41 -7.46
CA VAL A 25 -13.57 -17.48 -6.35
C VAL A 25 -13.94 -18.11 -5.00
N GLN A 26 -15.14 -18.67 -4.90
CA GLN A 26 -15.62 -19.28 -3.65
C GLN A 26 -14.73 -20.44 -3.21
N ASP A 27 -14.32 -21.29 -4.15
CA ASP A 27 -13.39 -22.39 -3.90
C ASP A 27 -12.03 -21.89 -3.37
N LEU A 28 -11.47 -20.85 -3.99
CA LEU A 28 -10.22 -20.23 -3.53
C LEU A 28 -10.36 -19.71 -2.09
N ILE A 29 -11.44 -18.98 -1.80
CA ILE A 29 -11.68 -18.40 -0.46
C ILE A 29 -11.84 -19.50 0.58
N CYS A 30 -12.61 -20.56 0.29
CA CYS A 30 -12.75 -21.72 1.17
C CYS A 30 -11.40 -22.34 1.52
N LYS A 31 -10.53 -22.54 0.54
CA LYS A 31 -9.20 -23.13 0.72
C LYS A 31 -8.23 -22.23 1.49
N LEU A 32 -8.33 -20.91 1.33
CA LEU A 32 -7.53 -19.93 2.10
C LEU A 32 -7.97 -19.84 3.56
N LEU A 33 -9.27 -19.99 3.81
CA LEU A 33 -9.87 -19.87 5.14
C LEU A 33 -9.97 -21.20 5.91
N VAL A 34 -9.26 -22.24 5.44
CA VAL A 34 -9.14 -23.49 6.19
C VAL A 34 -8.51 -23.21 7.56
N LYS A 35 -9.24 -23.67 8.58
CA LYS A 35 -8.91 -23.48 10.00
C LYS A 35 -7.57 -24.14 10.38
N ASP A 36 -7.34 -25.35 9.87
CA ASP A 36 -6.08 -26.07 10.05
C ASP A 36 -4.99 -25.48 9.14
N PRO A 37 -3.91 -24.92 9.69
CA PRO A 37 -2.85 -24.31 8.90
C PRO A 37 -2.14 -25.31 7.98
N LYS A 38 -2.05 -26.60 8.35
CA LYS A 38 -1.39 -27.64 7.53
C LYS A 38 -2.19 -28.02 6.30
N LYS A 39 -3.52 -27.82 6.34
CA LYS A 39 -4.45 -28.11 5.24
C LYS A 39 -4.79 -26.87 4.41
N ARG A 40 -4.37 -25.68 4.86
CA ARG A 40 -4.59 -24.43 4.15
C ARG A 40 -3.79 -24.40 2.85
N ILE A 41 -4.40 -23.92 1.77
CA ILE A 41 -3.70 -23.75 0.50
C ILE A 41 -2.47 -22.85 0.70
N GLY A 42 -1.35 -23.30 0.13
CA GLY A 42 -0.05 -22.68 0.27
C GLY A 42 0.78 -23.18 1.45
N SER A 43 0.30 -24.15 2.23
CA SER A 43 1.09 -24.76 3.31
C SER A 43 2.18 -25.70 2.79
N LEU A 44 1.91 -26.50 1.74
CA LEU A 44 2.82 -27.54 1.28
C LEU A 44 3.85 -27.03 0.26
N LYS A 45 3.42 -26.31 -0.78
CA LYS A 45 4.28 -25.77 -1.86
C LYS A 45 4.35 -24.25 -1.87
N GLY A 46 3.94 -23.60 -0.78
CA GLY A 46 3.97 -22.14 -0.66
C GLY A 46 3.04 -21.45 -1.65
N SER A 47 3.43 -20.24 -2.07
CA SER A 47 2.62 -19.41 -2.98
C SER A 47 2.30 -20.06 -4.34
N ASN A 48 3.04 -21.09 -4.75
CA ASN A 48 2.79 -21.79 -6.02
C ASN A 48 1.43 -22.52 -6.06
N GLU A 49 0.85 -22.89 -4.93
CA GLU A 49 -0.50 -23.47 -4.92
C GLU A 49 -1.55 -22.43 -5.27
N ILE A 50 -1.41 -21.23 -4.70
CA ILE A 50 -2.32 -20.11 -4.92
C ILE A 50 -2.23 -19.66 -6.38
N LYS A 51 -1.02 -19.49 -6.91
CA LYS A 51 -0.77 -19.05 -8.29
C LYS A 51 -1.34 -19.97 -9.35
N ARG A 52 -1.48 -21.27 -9.07
CA ARG A 52 -1.99 -22.30 -9.99
C ARG A 52 -3.51 -22.53 -9.88
N HIS A 53 -4.19 -21.80 -8.99
CA HIS A 53 -5.64 -21.94 -8.83
C HIS A 53 -6.37 -21.46 -10.09
N GLU A 54 -7.51 -22.08 -10.43
CA GLU A 54 -8.29 -21.72 -11.63
C GLU A 54 -8.75 -20.26 -11.64
N PHE A 55 -8.93 -19.66 -10.46
CA PHE A 55 -9.23 -18.22 -10.32
C PHE A 55 -8.14 -17.31 -10.92
N PHE A 56 -6.88 -17.73 -10.86
CA PHE A 56 -5.74 -16.99 -11.42
C PHE A 56 -5.31 -17.53 -12.79
N LYS A 57 -6.15 -18.32 -13.46
CA LYS A 57 -5.86 -18.83 -14.80
C LYS A 57 -5.66 -17.66 -15.77
N GLY A 58 -4.56 -17.72 -16.52
CA GLY A 58 -4.18 -16.65 -17.45
C GLY A 58 -3.39 -15.50 -16.83
N VAL A 59 -3.16 -15.48 -15.52
CA VAL A 59 -2.29 -14.48 -14.89
C VAL A 59 -0.82 -14.80 -15.17
N ASN A 60 -0.13 -13.89 -15.86
CA ASN A 60 1.32 -13.96 -16.00
C ASN A 60 2.02 -13.36 -14.77
N TRP A 61 2.34 -14.21 -13.81
CA TRP A 61 2.99 -13.82 -12.55
C TRP A 61 4.39 -13.22 -12.73
N ALA A 62 5.11 -13.55 -13.80
CA ALA A 62 6.44 -12.99 -14.07
C ALA A 62 6.35 -11.50 -14.46
N LEU A 63 5.23 -11.07 -15.06
CA LEU A 63 5.03 -9.71 -15.56
C LEU A 63 4.05 -8.89 -14.73
N ILE A 64 3.55 -9.40 -13.60
CA ILE A 64 2.45 -8.78 -12.85
C ILE A 64 2.71 -7.31 -12.47
N ARG A 65 3.97 -6.94 -12.21
CA ARG A 65 4.37 -5.56 -11.86
C ARG A 65 4.37 -4.60 -13.05
N SER A 66 4.42 -5.12 -14.26
CA SER A 66 4.45 -4.36 -15.52
C SER A 66 3.07 -4.22 -16.15
N VAL A 67 2.06 -4.93 -15.65
CA VAL A 67 0.68 -4.82 -16.13
C VAL A 67 0.08 -3.51 -15.61
N LYS A 68 -0.61 -2.76 -16.48
CA LYS A 68 -1.37 -1.57 -16.08
C LYS A 68 -2.40 -1.97 -15.01
N PRO A 69 -2.43 -1.32 -13.84
CA PRO A 69 -3.40 -1.65 -12.81
C PRO A 69 -4.82 -1.41 -13.34
N PRO A 70 -5.79 -2.25 -12.94
CA PRO A 70 -7.17 -2.16 -13.44
C PRO A 70 -7.85 -0.85 -13.03
N LEU A 71 -7.45 -0.27 -11.90
CA LEU A 71 -7.94 1.02 -11.42
C LEU A 71 -6.76 1.89 -11.00
N VAL A 72 -6.61 3.04 -11.66
CA VAL A 72 -5.69 4.11 -11.26
C VAL A 72 -6.53 5.18 -10.56
N PRO A 73 -6.29 5.47 -9.27
CA PRO A 73 -6.97 6.58 -8.60
C PRO A 73 -6.79 7.87 -9.39
N LYS A 74 -7.89 8.61 -9.60
CA LYS A 74 -7.79 9.96 -10.15
C LYS A 74 -7.19 10.84 -9.06
N GLU A 75 -6.09 11.51 -9.35
CA GLU A 75 -5.60 12.61 -8.52
C GLU A 75 -6.79 13.53 -8.24
N LEU A 76 -7.20 13.63 -6.98
CA LEU A 76 -8.06 14.72 -6.57
C LEU A 76 -7.23 15.96 -6.85
N HIS A 77 -7.58 16.67 -7.92
CA HIS A 77 -7.03 17.97 -8.22
C HIS A 77 -7.48 18.85 -7.06
N ASN A 78 -6.72 18.84 -5.97
CA ASN A 78 -6.69 19.94 -5.04
C ASN A 78 -6.33 21.10 -5.94
N ASN A 79 -7.35 21.87 -6.32
CA ASN A 79 -7.19 23.18 -6.91
C ASN A 79 -6.25 23.89 -5.93
N LYS A 80 -4.95 23.81 -6.20
CA LYS A 80 -3.95 24.68 -5.60
C LYS A 80 -4.51 26.03 -5.93
N LEU A 81 -5.07 26.66 -4.90
CA LEU A 81 -5.37 28.06 -4.85
C LEU A 81 -4.28 28.72 -5.68
N LYS A 82 -4.67 29.30 -6.82
CA LYS A 82 -3.78 30.13 -7.61
C LYS A 82 -3.46 31.33 -6.73
N ILE A 83 -2.50 31.17 -5.82
CA ILE A 83 -1.84 32.32 -5.21
C ILE A 83 -1.04 32.90 -6.36
N ARG A 84 -1.65 33.89 -7.00
CA ARG A 84 -1.02 34.78 -7.96
C ARG A 84 0.12 35.46 -7.22
N THR A 85 1.35 35.00 -7.39
CA THR A 85 2.52 35.77 -6.97
C THR A 85 2.72 36.89 -7.99
N ASN A 86 2.05 38.01 -7.77
CA ASN A 86 2.46 39.27 -8.38
C ASN A 86 3.77 39.67 -7.68
N THR A 87 4.90 39.38 -8.30
CA THR A 87 6.14 40.06 -7.95
C THR A 87 6.04 41.51 -8.42
N SER A 88 6.35 42.41 -7.49
CA SER A 88 6.65 43.85 -7.61
C SER A 88 5.52 44.80 -8.05
N SER A 89 4.80 45.32 -7.05
CA SER A 89 4.88 46.75 -6.70
C SER A 89 4.07 47.09 -5.43
N SER A 90 4.80 47.55 -4.40
CA SER A 90 4.42 48.53 -3.37
C SER A 90 3.32 48.24 -2.32
N SER A 91 3.72 48.46 -1.04
CA SER A 91 2.96 49.06 0.08
C SER A 91 2.57 48.14 1.27
N SER A 92 3.42 48.18 2.30
CA SER A 92 3.17 48.30 3.75
C SER A 92 1.81 47.89 4.36
N SER A 93 1.84 46.99 5.35
CA SER A 93 1.55 47.27 6.79
C SER A 93 1.34 45.98 7.61
N ASN A 94 1.64 46.09 8.90
CA ASN A 94 1.92 45.02 9.88
C ASN A 94 0.68 44.23 10.35
N SER A 95 0.85 42.96 10.75
CA SER A 95 0.52 42.46 12.11
C SER A 95 0.72 40.93 12.25
N SER A 96 1.58 40.59 13.23
CA SER A 96 1.72 39.41 14.09
C SER A 96 0.91 38.13 13.84
N GLY A 97 1.62 37.00 13.78
CA GLY A 97 1.04 35.65 13.88
C GLY A 97 2.06 34.54 13.58
N ASP A 98 2.87 34.18 14.58
CA ASP A 98 3.80 33.04 14.60
C ASP A 98 3.15 31.72 14.17
N LEU A 99 3.71 31.05 13.17
CA LEU A 99 3.58 29.59 12.93
C LEU A 99 4.69 29.10 11.97
N GLN A 100 5.96 29.20 12.39
CA GLN A 100 7.08 28.56 11.70
C GLN A 100 7.35 27.16 12.30
N ARG A 101 6.59 26.13 11.88
CA ARG A 101 7.06 24.73 11.96
C ARG A 101 7.53 24.30 10.58
N GLY A 102 8.68 24.82 10.19
CA GLY A 102 9.40 24.35 9.02
C GLY A 102 9.89 22.92 9.26
N LEU A 103 9.64 22.04 8.31
CA LEU A 103 10.34 20.77 8.20
C LEU A 103 11.81 21.10 7.87
N ASN A 104 12.66 21.17 8.90
CA ASN A 104 14.10 21.32 8.72
C ASN A 104 14.65 20.02 8.11
N MET A 105 14.80 19.99 6.79
CA MET A 105 15.66 19.00 6.15
C MET A 105 17.11 19.24 6.62
N PRO A 106 17.83 18.21 7.06
CA PRO A 106 19.21 18.37 7.47
C PRO A 106 20.04 18.89 6.29
N LYS A 107 20.83 19.94 6.52
CA LYS A 107 21.80 20.45 5.55
C LYS A 107 22.78 19.32 5.21
N ALA A 108 23.13 19.20 3.93
CA ALA A 108 24.12 18.22 3.50
C ALA A 108 25.45 18.46 4.23
N LEU A 109 26.00 17.41 4.83
CA LEU A 109 27.28 17.45 5.54
C LEU A 109 28.41 17.80 4.56
N SER A 110 29.34 18.64 5.01
CA SER A 110 30.56 18.95 4.26
C SER A 110 31.42 17.70 4.08
N LYS A 111 32.31 17.69 3.08
CA LYS A 111 33.22 16.55 2.85
C LYS A 111 34.00 16.13 4.09
N LYS A 112 34.39 17.10 4.92
CA LYS A 112 35.11 16.84 6.16
C LYS A 112 34.24 16.10 7.18
N GLU A 113 32.98 16.51 7.32
CA GLU A 113 32.01 15.88 8.24
C GLU A 113 31.55 14.49 7.76
N ARG A 114 31.64 14.21 6.45
CA ARG A 114 31.34 12.88 5.90
C ARG A 114 32.40 11.84 6.27
N GLU A 115 33.65 12.26 6.41
CA GLU A 115 34.80 11.37 6.61
C GLU A 115 35.18 11.20 8.09
N GLU A 116 34.56 11.96 9.01
CA GLU A 116 34.72 11.74 10.44
C GLU A 116 34.11 10.37 10.84
N PRO A 117 34.82 9.54 11.63
CA PRO A 117 34.30 8.27 12.12
C PRO A 117 32.99 8.49 12.90
N TYR A 118 31.93 7.78 12.52
CA TYR A 118 30.63 7.91 13.18
C TYR A 118 30.75 7.53 14.66
N GLN A 119 30.63 8.51 15.54
CA GLN A 119 30.56 8.28 16.98
C GLN A 119 29.14 7.86 17.32
N VAL A 120 28.93 6.57 17.57
CA VAL A 120 27.65 6.07 18.08
C VAL A 120 27.42 6.73 19.44
N PRO A 121 26.33 7.49 19.63
CA PRO A 121 26.03 8.05 20.93
C PRO A 121 25.95 6.93 21.97
N HIS A 122 26.82 6.96 22.98
CA HIS A 122 26.80 6.05 24.12
C HIS A 122 25.63 6.43 25.06
N HIS A 123 24.42 6.42 24.54
CA HIS A 123 23.24 6.39 25.39
C HIS A 123 23.09 4.96 25.87
N HIS A 124 23.43 4.73 27.14
CA HIS A 124 23.04 3.52 27.84
C HIS A 124 21.52 3.44 27.76
N PHE A 125 21.03 2.57 26.89
CA PHE A 125 19.61 2.26 26.82
C PHE A 125 19.32 1.38 28.02
N ASP A 126 18.72 1.96 29.05
CA ASP A 126 18.13 1.21 30.15
C ASP A 126 16.98 0.36 29.58
N TYR A 127 17.28 -0.89 29.23
CA TYR A 127 16.26 -1.88 28.95
C TYR A 127 15.68 -2.33 30.30
N PHE A 128 14.59 -1.68 30.71
CA PHE A 128 13.62 -2.24 31.65
C PHE A 128 12.82 -3.36 30.99
#